data_AF-A0A1C5NVJ9-F1
#
_entry.id   AF-A0A1C5NVJ9-F1
#
_cell.length_a   1.000
_cell.length_b   1.000
_cell.length_c   1.000
_cell.angle_alpha   90.00
_cell.angle_beta   90.00
_cell.angle_gamma   90.00
#
_symmetry.space_group_name_H-M   'P 1'
#
loop_
_entity.id
_entity.type
_entity.pdbx_description
1 polymer ?
#
loop_
_entity_poly.entity_id
_entity_poly.type
_entity_poly.pdbx_seq_one_letter_code
_entity_poly.pdbx_strand_id
1 'polypeptide(L)'
;MLYIITEDSNSARDFWQCVAQTFRSVDSFLLVSFPIGSDGQTASGNTTLKAQVLSIFPKLQAGDKVFVAVDCVANNTKGFIAHDFVKWGTRLCMKKGAEFVATSYWCFEDLYLSYDEVLAMYLKNPVAENVVIAALQYVHDNLQNGTDYFDTSREIQNFIDLHNSAGKNREHFANELLMEVTRALKGNGHFAITKSVGAFRKSAECWLRDCSDIKEKMAQQQVINICDKKCEYCCKDKGTVDKLIDLDTRSICKDSGYQLQQI
;
A
#
# COMPACT_ATOMS: atom_id res chain seq x y z
N MET A 1 10.73 -16.29 13.87
CA MET A 1 9.35 -16.08 13.37
C MET A 1 9.16 -14.60 13.04
N LEU A 2 8.43 -14.27 11.99
CA LEU A 2 7.98 -12.90 11.70
C LEU A 2 6.52 -12.72 12.13
N TYR A 3 6.22 -11.73 12.95
CA TYR A 3 4.85 -11.34 13.29
C TYR A 3 4.47 -10.08 12.51
N ILE A 4 3.43 -10.16 11.70
CA ILE A 4 2.96 -9.05 10.86
C ILE A 4 1.70 -8.46 11.49
N ILE A 5 1.77 -7.19 11.84
CA ILE A 5 0.68 -6.42 12.43
C ILE A 5 0.35 -5.28 11.47
N THR A 6 -0.93 -5.14 11.14
CA THR A 6 -1.43 -4.05 10.30
C THR A 6 -2.50 -3.28 11.05
N GLU A 7 -2.60 -1.99 10.76
CA GLU A 7 -3.69 -1.13 11.23
C GLU A 7 -5.00 -1.47 10.47
N ASP A 8 -4.93 -1.55 9.14
CA ASP A 8 -6.07 -1.81 8.26
C ASP A 8 -6.31 -3.32 8.14
N SER A 9 -7.58 -3.71 8.13
CA SER A 9 -8.03 -5.10 7.95
C SER A 9 -8.12 -5.55 6.50
N ASN A 10 -7.96 -4.62 5.55
CA ASN A 10 -8.29 -4.82 4.15
C ASN A 10 -7.03 -4.80 3.29
N SER A 11 -6.82 -3.70 2.55
CA SER A 11 -5.80 -3.56 1.52
C SER A 11 -4.39 -3.72 2.08
N ALA A 12 -4.05 -3.04 3.18
CA ALA A 12 -2.68 -3.12 3.72
C ALA A 12 -2.37 -4.53 4.25
N ARG A 13 -3.35 -5.15 4.92
CA ARG A 13 -3.22 -6.51 5.43
C ARG A 13 -3.01 -7.53 4.33
N ASP A 14 -3.82 -7.47 3.28
CA ASP A 14 -3.71 -8.39 2.15
C ASP A 14 -2.36 -8.24 1.43
N PHE A 15 -1.84 -7.02 1.32
CA PHE A 15 -0.54 -6.77 0.72
C PHE A 15 0.61 -7.35 1.53
N TRP A 16 0.71 -7.01 2.81
CA TRP A 16 1.81 -7.50 3.64
C TRP A 16 1.75 -9.01 3.82
N GLN A 17 0.54 -9.60 3.81
CA GLN A 17 0.38 -11.05 3.69
C GLN A 17 0.96 -11.56 2.36
N CYS A 18 0.66 -10.92 1.23
CA CYS A 18 1.19 -11.31 -0.07
C CYS A 18 2.73 -11.22 -0.12
N VAL A 19 3.31 -10.15 0.41
CA VAL A 19 4.77 -9.95 0.49
C VAL A 19 5.41 -11.11 1.26
N ALA A 20 4.92 -11.39 2.47
CA ALA A 20 5.47 -12.45 3.31
C ALA A 20 5.27 -13.86 2.72
N GLN A 21 4.14 -14.11 2.05
CA GLN A 21 3.91 -15.37 1.32
C GLN A 21 4.85 -15.53 0.12
N THR A 22 5.32 -14.42 -0.45
CA THR A 22 6.19 -14.42 -1.63
C THR A 22 7.65 -14.62 -1.26
N PHE A 23 8.13 -13.90 -0.24
CA PHE A 23 9.56 -13.89 0.13
C PHE A 23 9.91 -14.77 1.32
N ARG A 24 8.91 -15.32 2.02
CA ARG A 24 9.14 -16.26 3.12
C ARG A 24 8.36 -17.57 2.96
N SER A 25 8.76 -18.58 3.74
CA SER A 25 7.96 -19.79 3.89
C SER A 25 6.73 -19.55 4.76
N VAL A 26 5.63 -20.25 4.47
CA VAL A 26 4.34 -20.12 5.18
C VAL A 26 4.43 -20.33 6.69
N ASP A 27 5.39 -21.14 7.14
CA ASP A 27 5.60 -21.43 8.57
C ASP A 27 6.57 -20.45 9.25
N SER A 28 7.11 -19.48 8.52
CA SER A 28 8.09 -18.51 9.04
C SER A 28 7.50 -17.14 9.36
N PHE A 29 6.21 -16.93 9.10
CA PHE A 29 5.48 -15.73 9.50
C PHE A 29 4.09 -16.04 10.08
N LEU A 30 3.58 -15.10 10.88
CA LEU A 30 2.24 -15.09 11.41
C LEU A 30 1.62 -13.72 11.18
N LEU A 31 0.49 -13.70 10.49
CA LEU A 31 -0.35 -12.51 10.41
C LEU A 31 -1.18 -12.41 11.69
N VAL A 32 -0.91 -11.40 12.51
CA VAL A 32 -1.51 -11.26 13.84
C VAL A 32 -2.99 -10.95 13.71
N SER A 33 -3.83 -11.69 14.44
CA SER A 33 -5.27 -11.46 14.46
C SER A 33 -5.60 -10.13 15.12
N PHE A 34 -6.59 -9.44 14.57
CA PHE A 34 -7.16 -8.27 15.20
C PHE A 34 -7.87 -8.62 16.52
N PRO A 35 -7.94 -7.68 17.47
CA PRO A 35 -8.79 -7.82 18.64
C PRO A 35 -10.26 -7.94 18.23
N ILE A 36 -11.04 -8.70 19.01
CA ILE A 36 -12.49 -8.74 18.89
C ILE A 36 -13.07 -7.75 19.91
N GLY A 37 -13.89 -6.81 19.44
CA GLY A 37 -14.61 -5.84 20.26
C GLY A 37 -15.67 -6.49 21.14
N SER A 38 -16.20 -5.72 22.10
CA SER A 38 -17.29 -6.17 22.97
C SER A 38 -18.59 -6.47 22.21
N ASP A 39 -18.72 -5.93 21.00
CA ASP A 39 -19.81 -6.17 20.05
C ASP A 39 -19.60 -7.43 19.18
N GLY A 40 -18.51 -8.17 19.40
CA GLY A 40 -18.16 -9.35 18.62
C GLY A 40 -17.56 -9.03 17.24
N GLN A 41 -17.41 -7.75 16.89
CA GLN A 41 -16.82 -7.34 15.62
C GLN A 41 -15.30 -7.24 15.72
N THR A 42 -14.64 -7.34 14.58
CA THR A 42 -13.19 -7.16 14.51
C THR A 42 -12.86 -5.68 14.66
N ALA A 43 -12.02 -5.33 15.64
CA ALA A 43 -11.51 -3.98 15.81
C ALA A 43 -10.23 -3.79 14.96
N SER A 44 -10.25 -2.82 14.05
CA SER A 44 -9.09 -2.37 13.26
C SER A 44 -8.74 -0.92 13.58
N GLY A 45 -7.69 -0.38 12.94
CA GLY A 45 -7.24 0.99 13.16
C GLY A 45 -6.01 1.07 14.09
N ASN A 46 -5.33 2.22 14.06
CA ASN A 46 -4.11 2.48 14.83
C ASN A 46 -4.23 2.21 16.34
N THR A 47 -5.40 2.44 16.92
CA THR A 47 -5.65 2.22 18.36
C THR A 47 -5.55 0.75 18.78
N THR A 48 -5.66 -0.18 17.83
CA THR A 48 -5.61 -1.63 18.09
C THR A 48 -4.21 -2.21 18.07
N LEU A 49 -3.23 -1.52 17.47
CA LEU A 49 -1.87 -2.01 17.25
C LEU A 49 -1.19 -2.44 18.56
N LYS A 50 -1.40 -1.67 19.64
CA LYS A 50 -0.84 -2.00 20.97
C LYS A 50 -1.39 -3.32 21.50
N ALA A 51 -2.69 -3.56 21.36
CA ALA A 51 -3.33 -4.80 21.78
C ALA A 51 -2.83 -6.00 20.96
N GLN A 52 -2.65 -5.81 19.64
CA GLN A 52 -2.07 -6.83 18.76
C GLN A 52 -0.65 -7.22 19.20
N VAL A 53 0.24 -6.25 19.46
CA VAL A 53 1.60 -6.52 19.97
C VAL A 53 1.56 -7.25 21.31
N LEU A 54 0.69 -6.83 22.23
CA LEU A 54 0.55 -7.47 23.54
C LEU A 54 0.05 -8.92 23.43
N SER A 55 -0.81 -9.23 22.45
CA SER A 55 -1.33 -10.59 22.24
C SER A 55 -0.26 -11.61 21.85
N ILE A 56 0.80 -11.16 21.16
CA ILE A 56 1.92 -12.02 20.74
C ILE A 56 3.09 -11.98 21.72
N PHE A 57 3.19 -10.96 22.58
CA PHE A 57 4.31 -10.77 23.48
C PHE A 57 4.68 -12.02 24.33
N PRO A 58 3.72 -12.79 24.89
CA PRO A 58 4.05 -14.01 25.62
C PRO A 58 4.73 -15.09 24.77
N LYS A 59 4.49 -15.08 23.45
CA LYS A 59 4.98 -16.07 22.48
C LYS A 59 6.32 -15.69 21.84
N LEU A 60 6.72 -14.42 21.94
CA LEU A 60 7.97 -13.94 21.35
C LEU A 60 9.19 -14.66 21.93
N GLN A 61 10.09 -15.04 21.03
CA GLN A 61 11.38 -15.67 21.29
C GLN A 61 12.53 -14.77 20.81
N ALA A 62 13.73 -15.05 21.30
CA ALA A 62 14.92 -14.36 20.84
C ALA A 62 15.15 -14.63 19.34
N GLY A 63 15.43 -13.58 18.58
CA GLY A 63 15.59 -13.65 17.12
C GLY A 63 14.27 -13.53 16.33
N ASP A 64 13.11 -13.44 17.00
CA ASP A 64 11.86 -13.10 16.31
C ASP A 64 11.85 -11.63 15.84
N LYS A 65 11.05 -11.36 14.82
CA LYS A 65 10.80 -10.02 14.28
C LYS A 65 9.32 -9.68 14.39
N VAL A 66 9.00 -8.48 14.86
CA VAL A 66 7.65 -7.91 14.86
C VAL A 66 7.65 -6.76 13.86
N PHE A 67 6.99 -6.95 12.73
CA PHE A 67 6.78 -5.94 11.71
C PHE A 67 5.41 -5.29 11.90
N VAL A 68 5.38 -3.96 11.95
CA VAL A 68 4.14 -3.19 12.09
C VAL A 68 3.99 -2.20 10.94
N ALA A 69 2.90 -2.33 10.20
CA ALA A 69 2.43 -1.37 9.23
C ALA A 69 1.48 -0.37 9.91
N VAL A 70 1.90 0.89 9.99
CA VAL A 70 1.18 1.97 10.70
C VAL A 70 0.63 2.97 9.70
N ASP A 71 -0.62 3.37 9.88
CA ASP A 71 -1.18 4.50 9.14
C ASP A 71 -0.69 5.83 9.74
N CYS A 72 -0.09 6.68 8.90
CA CYS A 72 0.33 8.03 9.26
C CYS A 72 -0.90 8.93 9.45
N VAL A 73 -1.41 8.97 10.66
CA VAL A 73 -2.34 10.00 11.09
C VAL A 73 -1.55 11.22 11.57
N ALA A 74 -1.91 12.42 11.11
CA ALA A 74 -1.29 13.66 11.54
C ALA A 74 -1.21 13.74 13.09
N ASN A 75 -0.18 14.41 13.61
CA ASN A 75 0.13 14.61 15.03
C ASN A 75 -1.03 15.26 15.82
N ASN A 76 -2.16 14.58 16.03
CA ASN A 76 -3.25 14.98 16.91
C ASN A 76 -4.45 14.01 16.98
N THR A 77 -4.35 12.78 16.47
CA THR A 77 -5.40 11.77 16.74
C THR A 77 -5.41 11.45 18.23
N LYS A 78 -6.53 11.74 18.91
CA LYS A 78 -6.72 11.46 20.34
C LYS A 78 -6.47 9.96 20.59
N GLY A 79 -5.35 9.64 21.24
CA GLY A 79 -5.07 8.29 21.76
C GLY A 79 -4.01 7.47 21.02
N PHE A 80 -3.40 7.96 19.94
CA PHE A 80 -2.29 7.27 19.29
C PHE A 80 -1.24 8.24 18.73
N ILE A 81 0.02 8.02 19.09
CA ILE A 81 1.17 8.75 18.55
C ILE A 81 2.13 7.70 17.99
N ALA A 82 2.31 7.66 16.67
CA ALA A 82 3.07 6.62 15.98
C ALA A 82 4.50 6.49 16.53
N HIS A 83 5.18 7.62 16.72
CA HIS A 83 6.52 7.66 17.29
C HIS A 83 6.61 7.04 18.70
N ASP A 84 5.66 7.35 19.59
CA ASP A 84 5.64 6.81 20.95
C ASP A 84 5.31 5.33 20.97
N PHE A 85 4.41 4.91 20.07
CA PHE A 85 4.10 3.51 19.85
C PHE A 85 5.33 2.72 19.37
N VAL A 86 6.06 3.22 18.36
CA VAL A 86 7.28 2.57 17.85
C VAL A 86 8.35 2.47 18.94
N LYS A 87 8.58 3.55 19.72
CA LYS A 87 9.51 3.54 20.87
C LYS A 87 9.08 2.53 21.93
N TRP A 88 7.80 2.46 22.25
CA TRP A 88 7.26 1.49 23.19
C TRP A 88 7.42 0.05 22.69
N GLY A 89 7.04 -0.24 21.44
CA GLY A 89 7.11 -1.56 20.83
C GLY A 89 8.53 -2.08 20.74
N THR A 90 9.48 -1.22 20.36
CA THR A 90 10.93 -1.52 20.35
C THR A 90 11.42 -1.96 21.72
N ARG A 91 11.18 -1.14 22.75
CA ARG A 91 11.57 -1.48 24.13
C ARG A 91 10.93 -2.77 24.63
N LEU A 92 9.68 -3.04 24.23
CA LEU A 92 8.97 -4.23 24.64
C LEU A 92 9.59 -5.48 23.99
N CYS A 93 9.80 -5.48 22.68
CA CYS A 93 10.37 -6.62 21.95
C CYS A 93 11.82 -6.92 22.36
N MET A 94 12.63 -5.89 22.65
CA MET A 94 13.99 -6.06 23.18
C MET A 94 14.03 -6.89 24.46
N LYS A 95 13.00 -6.82 25.33
CA LYS A 95 12.93 -7.66 26.56
C LYS A 95 12.86 -9.16 26.27
N LYS A 96 12.48 -9.53 25.04
CA LYS A 96 12.39 -10.91 24.56
C LYS A 96 13.52 -11.28 23.60
N GLY A 97 14.45 -10.35 23.34
CA GLY A 97 15.48 -10.52 22.31
C GLY A 97 14.90 -10.50 20.88
N ALA A 98 13.72 -9.91 20.70
CA ALA A 98 13.05 -9.78 19.40
C ALA A 98 13.28 -8.38 18.81
N GLU A 99 13.30 -8.29 17.49
CA GLU A 99 13.41 -7.04 16.73
C GLU A 99 12.02 -6.44 16.49
N PHE A 100 11.89 -5.12 16.61
CA PHE A 100 10.67 -4.40 16.26
C PHE A 100 10.96 -3.49 15.07
N VAL A 101 10.21 -3.66 13.99
CA VAL A 101 10.34 -2.89 12.76
C VAL A 101 8.98 -2.27 12.47
N ALA A 102 8.96 -1.00 12.07
CA ALA A 102 7.74 -0.33 11.67
C ALA A 102 7.95 0.40 10.34
N THR A 103 6.93 0.37 9.50
CA THR A 103 6.80 1.23 8.34
C THR A 103 5.53 2.06 8.47
N SER A 104 5.50 3.21 7.80
CA SER A 104 4.37 4.11 7.85
C SER A 104 4.03 4.65 6.48
N TYR A 105 2.74 4.77 6.19
CA TYR A 105 2.20 5.29 4.94
C TYR A 105 1.04 6.24 5.25
N TRP A 106 0.86 7.28 4.45
CA TRP A 106 -0.31 8.18 4.55
C TRP A 106 -1.50 7.61 3.80
N CYS A 107 -1.26 6.91 2.70
CA CYS A 107 -2.26 6.18 1.95
C CYS A 107 -1.64 4.85 1.55
N PHE A 108 -2.30 3.73 1.84
CA PHE A 108 -1.77 2.42 1.43
C PHE A 108 -1.61 2.33 -0.09
N GLU A 109 -2.46 3.04 -0.82
CA GLU A 109 -2.43 3.13 -2.28
C GLU A 109 -1.13 3.69 -2.84
N ASP A 110 -0.39 4.50 -2.08
CA ASP A 110 0.91 5.03 -2.50
C ASP A 110 1.96 3.91 -2.67
N LEU A 111 1.79 2.78 -1.96
CA LEU A 111 2.68 1.62 -2.07
C LEU A 111 2.46 0.83 -3.35
N TYR A 112 1.27 0.94 -3.93
CA TYR A 112 0.96 0.21 -5.14
C TYR A 112 1.83 0.69 -6.29
N LEU A 113 2.22 1.94 -6.42
CA LEU A 113 2.83 2.34 -7.67
C LEU A 113 4.11 3.11 -7.51
N SER A 114 5.02 2.82 -8.44
CA SER A 114 5.96 3.83 -8.87
C SER A 114 5.17 4.98 -9.46
N TYR A 115 5.18 6.12 -8.77
CA TYR A 115 4.67 7.37 -9.32
C TYR A 115 5.32 7.66 -10.68
N ASP A 116 6.56 7.23 -10.89
CA ASP A 116 7.30 7.34 -12.16
C ASP A 116 6.56 6.62 -13.29
N GLU A 117 6.16 5.36 -13.08
CA GLU A 117 5.48 4.57 -14.11
C GLU A 117 4.04 5.03 -14.34
N VAL A 118 3.34 5.38 -13.26
CA VAL A 118 1.96 5.88 -13.33
C VAL A 118 1.89 7.18 -14.09
N LEU A 119 2.80 8.11 -13.80
CA LEU A 119 2.93 9.37 -14.52
C LEU A 119 3.24 9.12 -16.00
N ALA A 120 4.18 8.23 -16.31
CA ALA A 120 4.54 7.91 -17.69
C ALA A 120 3.37 7.30 -18.49
N MET A 121 2.57 6.41 -17.87
CA MET A 121 1.37 5.85 -18.49
C MET A 121 0.26 6.90 -18.64
N TYR A 122 0.04 7.72 -17.61
CA TYR A 122 -1.02 8.73 -17.60
C TYR A 122 -0.76 9.82 -18.65
N LEU A 123 0.48 10.30 -18.80
CA LEU A 123 0.87 11.30 -19.81
C LEU A 123 0.57 10.87 -21.26
N LYS A 124 0.55 9.55 -21.53
CA LYS A 124 0.23 9.00 -22.86
C LYS A 124 -1.26 8.75 -23.05
N ASN A 125 -2.05 8.83 -21.99
CA ASN A 125 -3.45 8.50 -22.02
C ASN A 125 -4.26 9.59 -22.76
N PRO A 126 -5.05 9.26 -23.80
CA PRO A 126 -5.86 10.24 -24.53
C PRO A 126 -6.86 11.01 -23.66
N VAL A 127 -7.24 10.47 -22.50
CA VAL A 127 -8.16 11.12 -21.54
C VAL A 127 -7.44 11.81 -20.38
N ALA A 128 -6.11 11.99 -20.46
CA ALA A 128 -5.35 12.64 -19.41
C ALA A 128 -5.73 14.12 -19.28
N GLU A 129 -6.05 14.54 -18.06
CA GLU A 129 -6.44 15.92 -17.79
C GLU A 129 -5.25 16.73 -17.25
N ASN A 130 -5.08 17.95 -17.76
CA ASN A 130 -3.93 18.80 -17.38
C ASN A 130 -3.85 19.06 -15.87
N VAL A 131 -4.99 19.18 -15.18
CA VAL A 131 -5.04 19.37 -13.72
C VAL A 131 -4.51 18.13 -13.00
N VAL A 132 -4.89 16.94 -13.45
CA VAL A 132 -4.43 15.68 -12.88
C VAL A 132 -2.95 15.44 -13.19
N ILE A 133 -2.49 15.77 -14.41
CA ILE A 133 -1.07 15.71 -14.78
C ILE A 133 -0.23 16.60 -13.87
N ALA A 134 -0.65 17.86 -13.67
CA ALA A 134 0.09 18.81 -12.84
C ALA A 134 0.18 18.34 -11.38
N ALA A 135 -0.92 17.88 -10.81
CA ALA A 135 -0.94 17.32 -9.45
C ALA A 135 -0.08 16.05 -9.32
N LEU A 136 -0.17 15.13 -10.28
CA LEU A 136 0.59 13.89 -10.28
C LEU A 136 2.10 14.13 -10.43
N GLN A 137 2.50 15.05 -11.32
CA GLN A 137 3.89 15.47 -11.48
C GLN A 137 4.41 16.12 -10.19
N TYR A 138 3.63 17.01 -9.59
CA TYR A 138 4.00 17.66 -8.34
C TYR A 138 4.26 16.66 -7.21
N VAL A 139 3.38 15.67 -7.05
CA VAL A 139 3.58 14.59 -6.06
C VAL A 139 4.82 13.76 -6.37
N HIS A 140 4.99 13.35 -7.63
CA HIS A 140 6.16 12.58 -8.07
C HIS A 140 7.47 13.31 -7.73
N ASP A 141 7.58 14.59 -8.10
CA ASP A 141 8.79 15.39 -7.88
C ASP A 141 9.09 15.56 -6.38
N ASN A 142 8.07 15.80 -5.54
CA ASN A 142 8.24 15.92 -4.10
C ASN A 142 8.65 14.59 -3.45
N LEU A 143 8.06 13.47 -3.86
CA LEU A 143 8.45 12.15 -3.38
C LEU A 143 9.92 11.85 -3.71
N GLN A 144 10.37 12.13 -4.93
CA GLN A 144 11.77 11.93 -5.35
C GLN A 144 12.75 12.82 -4.56
N ASN A 145 12.29 13.98 -4.07
CA ASN A 145 13.08 14.91 -3.26
C ASN A 145 12.94 14.68 -1.75
N GLY A 146 12.11 13.73 -1.30
CA GLY A 146 11.84 13.48 0.12
C GLY A 146 11.12 14.63 0.82
N THR A 147 10.34 15.42 0.10
CA THR A 147 9.57 16.57 0.61
C THR A 147 8.07 16.27 0.72
N ASP A 148 7.37 17.05 1.55
CA ASP A 148 5.91 16.92 1.66
C ASP A 148 5.23 17.54 0.44
N TYR A 149 4.23 16.85 -0.11
CA TYR A 149 3.51 17.29 -1.31
C TYR A 149 2.10 17.81 -1.01
N PHE A 150 1.59 17.63 0.22
CA PHE A 150 0.26 18.11 0.56
C PHE A 150 0.34 19.51 1.17
N ASP A 151 0.37 20.51 0.30
CA ASP A 151 0.55 21.92 0.65
C ASP A 151 -0.45 22.85 -0.07
N THR A 152 -0.21 24.17 -0.01
CA THR A 152 -1.04 25.18 -0.69
C THR A 152 -0.51 25.52 -2.09
N SER A 153 0.25 24.64 -2.73
CA SER A 153 0.67 24.83 -4.12
C SER A 153 -0.55 24.86 -5.04
N ARG A 154 -0.38 25.52 -6.18
CA ARG A 154 -1.49 25.75 -7.11
C ARG A 154 -1.92 24.45 -7.77
N GLU A 155 -0.97 23.56 -8.02
CA GLU A 155 -1.15 22.24 -8.61
C GLU A 155 -2.08 21.38 -7.75
N ILE A 156 -1.84 21.35 -6.44
CA ILE A 156 -2.65 20.64 -5.45
C ILE A 156 -4.03 21.30 -5.33
N GLN A 157 -4.09 22.64 -5.21
CA GLN A 157 -5.36 23.34 -5.05
C GLN A 157 -6.29 23.19 -6.27
N ASN A 158 -5.75 23.26 -7.49
CA ASN A 158 -6.55 23.07 -8.70
C ASN A 158 -7.19 21.67 -8.75
N PHE A 159 -6.49 20.64 -8.28
CA PHE A 159 -7.05 19.29 -8.21
C PHE A 159 -8.12 19.19 -7.12
N ILE A 160 -7.88 19.79 -5.94
CA ILE A 160 -8.85 19.83 -4.85
C ILE A 160 -10.15 20.53 -5.26
N ASP A 161 -10.08 21.61 -6.04
CA ASP A 161 -11.25 22.34 -6.52
C ASP A 161 -12.18 21.47 -7.41
N LEU A 162 -11.62 20.46 -8.09
CA LEU A 162 -12.37 19.48 -8.88
C LEU A 162 -12.81 18.26 -8.04
N HIS A 163 -12.02 17.89 -7.04
CA HIS A 163 -12.22 16.73 -6.18
C HIS A 163 -12.28 17.17 -4.71
N ASN A 164 -13.37 17.82 -4.30
CA ASN A 164 -13.49 18.43 -2.97
C ASN A 164 -13.13 17.49 -1.79
N SER A 165 -13.33 16.17 -1.91
CA SER A 165 -12.94 15.19 -0.89
C SER A 165 -11.43 15.11 -0.68
N ALA A 166 -10.62 15.43 -1.69
CA ALA A 166 -9.16 15.43 -1.68
C ALA A 166 -8.58 16.47 -0.70
N GLY A 167 -9.28 17.59 -0.47
CA GLY A 167 -8.77 18.69 0.37
C GLY A 167 -8.77 18.45 1.88
N LYS A 168 -9.27 17.30 2.36
CA LYS A 168 -9.39 17.02 3.80
C LYS A 168 -8.04 16.85 4.50
N ASN A 169 -7.16 16.06 3.91
CA ASN A 169 -5.81 15.77 4.39
C ASN A 169 -5.00 15.09 3.28
N ARG A 170 -3.71 14.86 3.53
CA ARG A 170 -2.79 14.20 2.61
C ARG A 170 -3.25 12.82 2.14
N GLU A 171 -3.79 12.01 3.05
CA GLU A 171 -4.33 10.67 2.74
C GLU A 171 -5.47 10.77 1.72
N HIS A 172 -6.45 11.63 1.97
CA HIS A 172 -7.59 11.80 1.07
C HIS A 172 -7.14 12.32 -0.29
N PHE A 173 -6.21 13.27 -0.30
CA PHE A 173 -5.63 13.76 -1.54
C PHE A 173 -4.97 12.64 -2.35
N ALA A 174 -4.06 11.89 -1.73
CA ALA A 174 -3.32 10.81 -2.38
C ALA A 174 -4.27 9.74 -2.91
N ASN A 175 -5.25 9.34 -2.09
CA ASN A 175 -6.29 8.41 -2.49
C ASN A 175 -7.07 8.89 -3.73
N GLU A 176 -7.61 10.11 -3.70
CA GLU A 176 -8.42 10.62 -4.81
C GLU A 176 -7.59 10.75 -6.09
N LEU A 177 -6.36 11.25 -5.99
CA LEU A 177 -5.44 11.36 -7.12
C LEU A 177 -5.14 9.99 -7.74
N LEU A 178 -4.75 9.00 -6.93
CA LEU A 178 -4.42 7.66 -7.42
C LEU A 178 -5.65 6.93 -7.97
N MET A 179 -6.82 7.10 -7.35
CA MET A 179 -8.08 6.52 -7.85
C MET A 179 -8.48 7.15 -9.18
N GLU A 180 -8.33 8.46 -9.36
CA GLU A 180 -8.63 9.15 -10.62
C GLU A 180 -7.70 8.68 -11.73
N VAL A 181 -6.39 8.71 -11.47
CA VAL A 181 -5.37 8.30 -12.44
C VAL A 181 -5.55 6.84 -12.83
N THR A 182 -5.71 5.93 -11.87
CA THR A 182 -5.85 4.49 -12.19
C THR A 182 -7.20 4.14 -12.82
N ARG A 183 -8.28 4.87 -12.52
CA ARG A 183 -9.56 4.72 -13.23
C ARG A 183 -9.43 5.09 -14.71
N ALA A 184 -8.74 6.17 -15.02
CA ALA A 184 -8.47 6.55 -16.40
C ALA A 184 -7.58 5.52 -17.12
N LEU A 185 -6.63 4.91 -16.41
CA LEU A 185 -5.75 3.86 -16.94
C LEU A 185 -6.46 2.51 -17.12
N LYS A 186 -7.57 2.26 -16.43
CA LYS A 186 -8.40 1.05 -16.63
C LYS A 186 -8.93 0.92 -18.07
N GLY A 187 -9.10 2.02 -18.78
CA GLY A 187 -9.43 2.02 -20.22
C GLY A 187 -8.29 1.51 -21.12
N ASN A 188 -7.06 1.63 -20.62
CA ASN A 188 -5.79 1.30 -21.28
C ASN A 188 -5.21 -0.02 -20.78
N GLY A 189 -6.01 -0.92 -20.21
CA GLY A 189 -5.48 -2.16 -19.63
C GLY A 189 -6.28 -2.58 -18.42
N HIS A 190 -6.13 -3.84 -18.00
CA HIS A 190 -6.72 -4.31 -16.75
C HIS A 190 -5.97 -3.76 -15.51
N PHE A 191 -5.55 -2.50 -15.50
CA PHE A 191 -4.77 -1.90 -14.42
C PHE A 191 -5.65 -0.97 -13.60
N ALA A 192 -5.93 -1.33 -12.34
CA ALA A 192 -6.61 -0.43 -11.41
C ALA A 192 -6.26 -0.77 -9.95
N ILE A 193 -6.28 0.27 -9.12
CA ILE A 193 -6.26 0.15 -7.67
C ILE A 193 -7.71 0.13 -7.19
N THR A 194 -8.04 -0.76 -6.24
CA THR A 194 -9.38 -0.80 -5.62
C THR A 194 -9.29 -0.89 -4.11
N LYS A 195 -10.13 -0.11 -3.41
CA LYS A 195 -10.33 -0.20 -1.97
C LYS A 195 -11.41 -1.23 -1.65
N SER A 196 -11.04 -2.50 -1.58
CA SER A 196 -11.96 -3.57 -1.18
C SER A 196 -11.25 -4.71 -0.44
N VAL A 197 -11.97 -5.40 0.42
CA VAL A 197 -11.44 -6.58 1.14
C VAL A 197 -11.08 -7.67 0.14
N GLY A 198 -9.82 -8.07 0.09
CA GLY A 198 -9.31 -9.01 -0.90
C GLY A 198 -9.08 -8.40 -2.27
N ALA A 199 -8.93 -7.07 -2.39
CA ALA A 199 -8.76 -6.37 -3.66
C ALA A 199 -7.74 -7.06 -4.58
N PHE A 200 -6.57 -7.39 -4.03
CA PHE A 200 -5.50 -8.11 -4.74
C PHE A 200 -5.90 -9.47 -5.32
N ARG A 201 -6.80 -10.18 -4.62
CA ARG A 201 -7.16 -11.56 -4.96
C ARG A 201 -8.43 -11.62 -5.80
N LYS A 202 -9.30 -10.61 -5.76
CA LYS A 202 -10.66 -10.70 -6.30
C LYS A 202 -10.92 -9.89 -7.57
N SER A 203 -10.16 -8.85 -7.87
CA SER A 203 -10.55 -7.89 -8.92
C SER A 203 -10.30 -8.35 -10.37
N ALA A 204 -9.57 -9.46 -10.58
CA ALA A 204 -9.11 -9.90 -11.90
C ALA A 204 -8.34 -8.83 -12.71
N GLU A 205 -7.72 -7.87 -12.02
CA GLU A 205 -6.92 -6.79 -12.60
C GLU A 205 -5.40 -7.12 -12.54
N CYS A 206 -4.65 -6.63 -13.53
CA CYS A 206 -3.20 -6.76 -13.78
C CYS A 206 -2.28 -6.10 -12.76
N TRP A 207 -2.85 -5.49 -11.72
CA TRP A 207 -2.10 -4.78 -10.68
C TRP A 207 -1.06 -5.70 -9.98
N LEU A 208 -1.46 -6.86 -9.43
CA LEU A 208 -0.53 -7.90 -8.94
C LEU A 208 -0.58 -9.22 -9.71
N ARG A 209 -1.65 -9.48 -10.46
CA ARG A 209 -1.87 -10.76 -11.15
C ARG A 209 -1.26 -10.70 -12.55
N ASP A 210 -0.60 -11.76 -12.98
CA ASP A 210 -0.14 -11.81 -14.37
C ASP A 210 -1.33 -12.06 -15.33
N CYS A 211 -1.09 -11.96 -16.63
CA CYS A 211 -2.16 -12.18 -17.60
C CYS A 211 -2.64 -13.64 -17.64
N SER A 212 -1.86 -14.62 -17.17
CA SER A 212 -2.28 -16.02 -17.06
C SER A 212 -3.26 -16.22 -15.90
N ASP A 213 -2.92 -15.70 -14.72
CA ASP A 213 -3.79 -15.63 -13.55
C ASP A 213 -5.14 -14.99 -13.89
N ILE A 214 -5.12 -13.90 -14.65
CA ILE A 214 -6.35 -13.20 -15.05
C ILE A 214 -7.17 -14.04 -16.03
N LYS A 215 -6.53 -14.70 -17.00
CA LYS A 215 -7.19 -15.64 -17.92
C LYS A 215 -7.93 -16.76 -17.19
N GLU A 216 -7.43 -17.23 -16.05
CA GLU A 216 -8.15 -18.25 -15.26
C GLU A 216 -9.47 -17.73 -14.66
N LYS A 217 -9.59 -16.42 -14.43
CA LYS A 217 -10.79 -15.80 -13.82
C LYS A 217 -11.72 -15.11 -14.82
N MET A 218 -11.28 -14.94 -16.07
CA MET A 218 -11.99 -14.17 -17.10
C MET A 218 -12.01 -14.92 -18.44
N ALA A 219 -12.74 -14.40 -19.44
CA ALA A 219 -12.71 -14.97 -20.78
C ALA A 219 -11.33 -14.75 -21.44
N GLN A 220 -10.65 -15.85 -21.80
CA GLN A 220 -9.29 -15.85 -22.36
C GLN A 220 -9.10 -14.87 -23.54
N GLN A 221 -10.10 -14.74 -24.43
CA GLN A 221 -10.05 -13.85 -25.59
C GLN A 221 -10.03 -12.35 -25.21
N GLN A 222 -10.78 -11.96 -24.17
CA GLN A 222 -10.83 -10.57 -23.70
C GLN A 222 -9.50 -10.16 -23.06
N VAL A 223 -8.92 -11.04 -22.25
CA VAL A 223 -7.66 -10.80 -21.54
C VAL A 223 -6.49 -10.65 -22.53
N ILE A 224 -6.40 -11.51 -23.55
CA ILE A 224 -5.34 -11.42 -24.58
C ILE A 224 -5.36 -10.06 -25.27
N ASN A 225 -6.53 -9.60 -25.72
CA ASN A 225 -6.64 -8.31 -26.39
C ASN A 225 -6.20 -7.14 -25.49
N ILE A 226 -6.63 -7.15 -24.23
CA ILE A 226 -6.33 -6.07 -23.29
C ILE A 226 -4.86 -6.11 -22.85
N CYS A 227 -4.31 -7.27 -22.49
CA CYS A 227 -2.92 -7.40 -22.08
C CYS A 227 -1.95 -7.09 -23.23
N ASP A 228 -2.17 -7.65 -24.42
CA ASP A 228 -1.21 -7.54 -25.52
C ASP A 228 -1.25 -6.15 -26.18
N LYS A 229 -2.44 -5.56 -26.34
CA LYS A 229 -2.63 -4.35 -27.15
C LYS A 229 -2.86 -3.07 -26.36
N LYS A 230 -3.27 -3.15 -25.09
CA LYS A 230 -3.64 -1.97 -24.31
C LYS A 230 -2.76 -1.79 -23.09
N CYS A 231 -2.56 -2.83 -22.28
CA CYS A 231 -1.87 -2.71 -21.00
C CYS A 231 -0.42 -2.26 -21.20
N GLU A 232 -0.13 -1.05 -20.69
CA GLU A 232 1.21 -0.45 -20.74
C GLU A 232 2.05 -0.73 -19.49
N TYR A 233 1.49 -1.39 -18.47
CA TYR A 233 2.22 -1.71 -17.25
C TYR A 233 3.39 -2.65 -17.56
N CYS A 234 4.60 -2.24 -17.19
CA CYS A 234 5.83 -2.89 -17.62
C CYS A 234 5.93 -4.34 -17.13
N CYS A 235 5.31 -4.63 -15.98
CA CYS A 235 5.32 -5.95 -15.36
C CYS A 235 4.04 -6.75 -15.62
N LYS A 236 3.16 -6.37 -16.56
CA LYS A 236 1.84 -7.01 -16.78
C LYS A 236 1.87 -8.54 -16.91
N ASP A 237 2.90 -9.08 -17.54
CA ASP A 237 3.09 -10.53 -17.78
C ASP A 237 4.06 -11.19 -16.79
N LYS A 238 4.56 -10.44 -15.80
CA LYS A 238 5.46 -10.98 -14.78
C LYS A 238 4.68 -11.52 -13.59
N GLY A 239 5.26 -12.53 -12.94
CA GLY A 239 4.69 -13.10 -11.72
C GLY A 239 4.77 -12.14 -10.52
N THR A 240 4.11 -12.52 -9.42
CA THR A 240 4.03 -11.70 -8.20
C THR A 240 5.40 -11.30 -7.65
N VAL A 241 6.39 -12.20 -7.68
CA VAL A 241 7.77 -11.93 -7.19
C VAL A 241 8.36 -10.71 -7.90
N ASP A 242 8.41 -10.73 -9.24
CA ASP A 242 9.03 -9.66 -10.01
C ASP A 242 8.28 -8.33 -9.86
N LYS A 243 6.95 -8.37 -9.74
CA LYS A 243 6.14 -7.18 -9.50
C LYS A 243 6.46 -6.56 -8.14
N LEU A 244 6.58 -7.38 -7.09
CA LEU A 244 6.95 -6.87 -5.77
C LEU A 244 8.39 -6.33 -5.74
N ILE A 245 9.32 -6.92 -6.50
CA ILE A 245 10.68 -6.38 -6.67
C ILE A 245 10.66 -5.02 -7.40
N ASP A 246 9.82 -4.85 -8.42
CA ASP A 246 9.64 -3.56 -9.10
C ASP A 246 9.15 -2.49 -8.11
N LEU A 247 8.19 -2.81 -7.23
CA LEU A 247 7.74 -1.89 -6.18
C LEU A 247 8.84 -1.55 -5.19
N ASP A 248 9.59 -2.56 -4.74
CA ASP A 248 10.71 -2.39 -3.80
C ASP A 248 11.74 -1.36 -4.31
N THR A 249 11.90 -1.25 -5.63
CA THR A 249 12.91 -0.40 -6.27
C THR A 249 12.37 0.92 -6.79
N ARG A 250 11.08 1.00 -7.13
CA ARG A 250 10.52 2.13 -7.88
C ARG A 250 9.31 2.80 -7.24
N SER A 251 8.72 2.24 -6.18
CA SER A 251 7.66 2.90 -5.40
C SER A 251 8.22 3.59 -4.16
N ILE A 252 7.34 4.19 -3.35
CA ILE A 252 7.70 4.78 -2.05
C ILE A 252 8.33 3.78 -1.08
N CYS A 253 8.25 2.47 -1.35
CA CYS A 253 8.93 1.44 -0.58
C CYS A 253 10.44 1.68 -0.49
N LYS A 254 11.05 2.19 -1.57
CA LYS A 254 12.50 2.47 -1.62
C LYS A 254 12.95 3.46 -0.54
N ASP A 255 12.04 4.36 -0.14
CA ASP A 255 12.28 5.43 0.83
C ASP A 255 11.90 5.01 2.27
N SER A 256 11.29 3.83 2.44
CA SER A 256 10.86 3.32 3.75
C SER A 256 12.02 2.82 4.63
N GLY A 257 13.24 2.76 4.08
CA GLY A 257 14.42 2.24 4.77
C GLY A 257 14.39 0.72 5.00
N TYR A 258 13.40 0.02 4.46
CA TYR A 258 13.26 -1.43 4.54
C TYR A 258 12.88 -2.01 3.17
N GLN A 259 13.48 -3.14 2.80
CA GLN A 259 13.19 -3.80 1.53
C GLN A 259 12.05 -4.80 1.70
N LEU A 260 11.10 -4.84 0.76
CA LEU A 260 9.99 -5.80 0.74
C LEU A 260 10.49 -7.24 0.81
N GLN A 261 11.63 -7.53 0.17
CA GLN A 261 12.29 -8.85 0.16
C GLN A 261 12.83 -9.28 1.53
N GLN A 262 13.00 -8.33 2.46
CA GLN A 262 13.46 -8.59 3.82
C GLN A 262 12.30 -8.81 4.80
N ILE A 263 11.05 -8.70 4.33
CA ILE A 263 9.85 -9.11 5.07
C ILE A 263 9.66 -10.59 4.85
#